data_AF-A0A8H8SRJ1-F1
#
_entry.id   AF-A0A8H8SRJ1-F1
#
_cell.length_a   1.000
_cell.length_b   1.000
_cell.length_c   1.000
_cell.angle_alpha   90.00
_cell.angle_beta   90.00
_cell.angle_gamma   90.00
#
_symmetry.space_group_name_H-M   'P 1'
#
loop_
_entity.id
_entity.type
_entity.pdbx_description
1 polymer ?
#
loop_
_entity_poly.entity_id
_entity_poly.type
_entity_poly.pdbx_seq_one_letter_code
_entity_poly.pdbx_strand_id
1 'polypeptide(L)'
;MRKSSFRNTRALARVFDFSVQPGETFNDAIKRTQERMGLLDKDLTNYQFSCAAGGEEGSSAVNNFNSQMHCGICMEVFVDPVSFLDCMHLSCGACAVEWFSKSDTCPQCRKVVHNVSYNHHTAGVVEAFQNLLPGSSAGGDRTIAELTAMRSKYRPGQVVVIQKPADLDDEYDEEFTDYTGEDMSELDGENEGVQSSVNTDLAIAMVESVQER
;
A
#
# COMPACT_ATOMS: atom_id res chain seq x y z
N MET A 1 19.86 46.86 -26.19
CA MET A 1 18.62 46.10 -25.91
C MET A 1 18.08 45.62 -27.25
N ARG A 2 18.03 44.34 -27.62
CA ARG A 2 17.23 43.24 -27.05
C ARG A 2 17.93 41.88 -27.28
N LYS A 3 17.56 40.93 -26.43
CA LYS A 3 18.21 39.63 -26.13
C LYS A 3 17.83 38.51 -27.12
N SER A 4 18.80 37.61 -27.31
CA SER A 4 18.74 36.15 -27.52
C SER A 4 17.48 35.47 -28.09
N SER A 5 17.69 34.61 -29.09
CA SER A 5 16.96 33.34 -29.18
C SER A 5 17.99 32.20 -29.09
N PHE A 6 18.20 31.72 -27.87
CA PHE A 6 18.96 30.50 -27.59
C PHE A 6 18.00 29.34 -27.85
N ARG A 7 18.20 28.61 -28.95
CA ARG A 7 17.43 27.39 -29.23
C ARG A 7 17.92 26.30 -28.30
N ASN A 8 17.12 25.98 -27.28
CA ASN A 8 17.33 24.85 -26.39
C ASN A 8 16.96 23.55 -27.13
N THR A 9 17.94 22.93 -27.78
CA THR A 9 17.79 21.56 -28.28
C THR A 9 18.02 20.61 -27.12
N ARG A 10 16.93 20.19 -26.47
CA ARG A 10 16.91 19.12 -25.47
C ARG A 10 17.48 17.85 -26.13
N ALA A 11 18.68 17.44 -25.74
CA ALA A 11 19.34 16.26 -26.29
C ALA A 11 18.46 15.02 -26.04
N LEU A 12 18.01 14.38 -27.12
CA LEU A 12 17.27 13.12 -27.04
C LEU A 12 18.22 12.06 -26.48
N ALA A 13 17.89 11.48 -25.33
CA ALA A 13 18.59 10.31 -24.80
C ALA A 13 18.50 9.20 -25.85
N ARG A 14 19.66 8.71 -26.32
CA ARG A 14 19.71 7.60 -27.26
C ARG A 14 19.71 6.30 -26.46
N VAL A 15 18.62 5.56 -26.55
CA VAL A 15 18.53 4.20 -26.01
C VAL A 15 19.16 3.26 -27.02
N PHE A 16 20.08 2.41 -26.56
CA PHE A 16 20.72 1.39 -27.39
C PHE A 16 20.48 0.03 -26.75
N ASP A 17 19.86 -0.85 -27.53
CA ASP A 17 19.69 -2.24 -27.12
C ASP A 17 20.93 -3.05 -27.53
N PHE A 18 21.42 -3.86 -26.61
CA PHE A 18 22.49 -4.82 -26.86
C PHE A 18 22.26 -6.10 -26.07
N SER A 19 22.51 -7.23 -26.72
CA SER A 19 22.39 -8.54 -26.11
C SER A 19 23.78 -9.04 -25.68
N VAL A 20 23.82 -9.77 -24.56
CA VAL A 20 25.01 -10.49 -24.09
C VAL A 20 24.94 -11.91 -24.66
N GLN A 21 25.95 -12.31 -25.43
CA GLN A 21 25.97 -13.65 -26.04
C GLN A 21 26.38 -14.74 -25.04
N PRO A 22 26.04 -16.02 -25.26
CA PRO A 22 26.49 -17.12 -24.42
C PRO A 22 28.02 -17.17 -24.29
N GLY A 23 28.54 -17.11 -23.07
CA GLY A 23 29.98 -17.10 -22.79
C GLY A 23 30.66 -15.72 -22.88
N GLU A 24 29.90 -14.66 -23.18
CA GLU A 24 30.40 -13.28 -23.22
C GLU A 24 30.20 -12.57 -21.87
N THR A 25 31.17 -11.76 -21.44
CA THR A 25 30.96 -10.91 -20.26
C THR A 25 30.17 -9.65 -20.62
N PHE A 26 29.46 -9.09 -19.64
CA PHE A 26 28.72 -7.83 -19.84
C PHE A 26 29.61 -6.69 -20.37
N ASN A 27 30.86 -6.60 -19.89
CA ASN A 27 31.82 -5.60 -20.34
C ASN A 27 32.24 -5.79 -21.80
N ASP A 28 32.35 -7.04 -22.26
CA ASP A 28 32.69 -7.35 -23.66
C ASP A 28 31.52 -7.00 -24.58
N ALA A 29 30.29 -7.30 -24.15
CA ALA A 29 29.08 -6.96 -24.88
C ALA A 29 28.91 -5.43 -25.03
N ILE A 30 29.26 -4.66 -24.01
CA ILE A 30 29.32 -3.19 -24.04
C ILE A 30 30.39 -2.71 -25.03
N LYS A 31 31.62 -3.21 -24.94
CA LYS A 31 32.73 -2.80 -25.81
C LYS A 31 32.42 -3.06 -27.28
N ARG A 32 31.92 -4.25 -27.61
CA ARG A 32 31.47 -4.60 -28.97
C ARG A 32 30.41 -3.62 -29.49
N THR A 33 29.48 -3.22 -28.63
CA THR A 33 28.42 -2.28 -29.00
C THR A 33 28.98 -0.87 -29.23
N GLN A 34 29.92 -0.42 -28.41
CA GLN A 34 30.60 0.87 -28.57
C GLN A 34 31.41 0.95 -29.86
N GLU A 35 32.16 -0.11 -30.16
CA GLU A 35 32.93 -0.25 -31.41
C GLU A 35 32.02 -0.21 -32.63
N ARG A 36 30.93 -1.00 -32.62
CA ARG A 36 29.92 -1.00 -33.69
C ARG A 36 29.31 0.38 -33.94
N MET A 37 29.16 1.18 -32.88
CA MET A 37 28.49 2.47 -32.94
C MET A 37 29.45 3.67 -33.04
N GLY A 38 30.77 3.43 -33.13
CA GLY A 38 31.79 4.47 -33.20
C GLY A 38 31.80 5.39 -31.97
N LEU A 39 31.39 4.89 -30.80
CA LEU A 39 31.23 5.63 -29.54
C LEU A 39 32.53 5.60 -28.69
N LEU A 40 33.69 5.69 -29.34
CA LEU A 40 35.01 5.42 -28.73
C LEU A 40 35.49 6.47 -27.71
N ASP A 41 34.71 7.51 -27.41
CA ASP A 41 35.21 8.67 -26.65
C ASP A 41 34.15 9.40 -25.80
N LYS A 42 33.16 8.69 -25.26
CA LYS A 42 32.17 9.30 -24.36
C LYS A 42 32.16 8.59 -23.02
N ASP A 43 32.44 9.38 -21.98
CA ASP A 43 32.36 8.99 -20.57
C ASP A 43 31.08 8.17 -20.30
N LEU A 44 31.30 6.89 -19.98
CA LEU A 44 30.24 5.88 -19.86
C LEU A 44 29.57 5.90 -18.49
N THR A 45 30.08 6.71 -17.56
CA THR A 45 29.57 6.86 -16.20
C THR A 45 28.14 7.40 -16.15
N ASN A 46 27.64 7.94 -17.27
CA ASN A 46 26.31 8.53 -17.37
C ASN A 46 25.28 7.63 -18.09
N TYR A 47 25.60 6.36 -18.36
CA TYR A 47 24.67 5.40 -18.97
C TYR A 47 23.97 4.56 -17.91
N GLN A 48 22.64 4.56 -17.97
CA GLN A 48 21.80 3.71 -17.13
C GLN A 48 21.58 2.38 -17.83
N PHE A 49 22.13 1.31 -17.26
CA PHE A 49 21.91 -0.05 -17.74
C PHE A 49 20.64 -0.59 -17.12
N SER A 50 19.69 -1.01 -17.95
CA SER A 50 18.54 -1.82 -17.50
C SER A 50 18.66 -3.18 -18.17
N CYS A 51 18.53 -4.24 -17.37
CA CYS A 51 18.47 -5.59 -17.88
C CYS A 51 17.00 -5.89 -18.20
N ALA A 52 16.63 -5.86 -19.48
CA ALA A 52 15.41 -6.52 -19.92
C ALA A 52 15.71 -8.03 -19.95
N ALA A 53 15.35 -8.74 -18.88
CA ALA A 53 15.40 -10.20 -18.89
C ALA A 53 14.35 -10.69 -19.91
N GLY A 54 14.79 -10.95 -21.14
CA GLY A 54 13.97 -11.52 -22.23
C GLY A 54 13.65 -13.00 -22.00
N GLY A 55 13.10 -13.33 -20.83
CA GLY A 55 12.54 -14.63 -20.52
C GLY A 55 11.02 -14.54 -20.52
N GLU A 56 10.38 -15.16 -21.51
CA GLU A 56 8.92 -15.30 -21.62
C GLU A 56 8.31 -16.12 -20.45
N GLU A 57 9.13 -16.60 -19.52
CA GLU A 57 8.73 -17.40 -18.35
C GLU A 57 8.80 -16.62 -17.01
N GLY A 58 9.14 -15.32 -17.02
CA GLY A 58 9.03 -14.43 -15.84
C GLY A 58 7.67 -13.76 -15.66
N SER A 59 6.73 -14.00 -16.57
CA SER A 59 5.53 -13.18 -16.75
C SER A 59 4.50 -13.32 -15.61
N SER A 60 4.26 -14.52 -15.08
CA SER A 60 3.15 -14.75 -14.13
C SER A 60 3.34 -14.05 -12.77
N ALA A 61 4.52 -14.14 -12.15
CA ALA A 61 4.75 -13.56 -10.82
C ALA A 61 4.71 -12.02 -10.84
N VAL A 62 5.31 -11.40 -11.86
CA VAL A 62 5.29 -9.94 -12.02
C VAL A 62 3.89 -9.46 -12.37
N ASN A 63 3.14 -10.18 -13.20
CA ASN A 63 1.75 -9.84 -13.52
C ASN A 63 0.82 -9.99 -12.30
N ASN A 64 1.01 -11.03 -11.50
CA ASN A 64 0.27 -11.23 -10.26
C ASN A 64 0.55 -10.10 -9.28
N PHE A 65 1.82 -9.73 -9.10
CA PHE A 65 2.20 -8.61 -8.26
C PHE A 65 1.63 -7.28 -8.78
N ASN A 66 1.70 -7.05 -10.09
CA ASN A 66 1.11 -5.87 -10.74
C ASN A 66 -0.38 -5.76 -10.41
N SER A 67 -1.15 -6.84 -10.58
CA SER A 67 -2.60 -6.83 -10.30
C SER A 67 -2.93 -6.50 -8.84
N GLN A 68 -2.07 -6.88 -7.89
CA GLN A 68 -2.25 -6.60 -6.46
C GLN A 68 -1.96 -5.14 -6.08
N MET A 69 -1.32 -4.36 -6.96
CA MET A 69 -1.02 -2.94 -6.72
C MET A 69 -2.10 -2.00 -7.24
N HIS A 70 -3.20 -2.53 -7.78
CA HIS A 70 -4.26 -1.74 -8.42
C HIS A 70 -5.51 -1.64 -7.54
N CYS A 71 -6.09 -0.45 -7.51
CA CYS A 71 -7.32 -0.16 -6.81
C CYS A 71 -8.50 -0.84 -7.49
N GLY A 72 -9.28 -1.63 -6.73
CA GLY A 72 -10.48 -2.28 -7.25
C GLY A 72 -11.64 -1.34 -7.63
N ILE A 73 -11.50 -0.02 -7.41
CA ILE A 73 -12.50 1.00 -7.76
C ILE A 73 -12.11 1.74 -9.05
N CYS A 74 -10.90 2.33 -9.10
CA CYS A 74 -10.44 3.08 -10.28
C CYS A 74 -9.56 2.26 -11.24
N MET A 75 -9.26 0.99 -10.92
CA MET A 75 -8.48 0.06 -11.75
C MET A 75 -7.07 0.53 -12.11
N GLU A 76 -6.52 1.44 -11.30
CA GLU A 76 -5.19 2.02 -11.46
C GLU A 76 -4.38 1.81 -10.18
N VAL A 77 -3.05 1.97 -10.25
CA VAL A 77 -2.15 1.82 -9.10
C VAL A 77 -2.65 2.62 -7.89
N PHE A 78 -2.51 2.11 -6.67
CA PHE A 78 -3.00 2.84 -5.50
C PHE A 78 -2.37 4.23 -5.33
N VAL A 79 -3.15 5.18 -4.80
CA VAL A 79 -2.65 6.47 -4.31
C VAL A 79 -3.20 6.65 -2.92
N ASP A 80 -2.29 6.87 -1.98
CA ASP A 80 -2.59 7.02 -0.56
C ASP A 80 -3.55 5.90 -0.09
N PRO A 81 -3.14 4.61 -0.18
CA PRO A 81 -4.03 3.47 0.01
C PRO A 81 -4.62 3.42 1.41
N VAL A 82 -5.89 3.01 1.48
CA VAL A 82 -6.60 2.75 2.73
C VAL A 82 -7.11 1.31 2.77
N SER A 83 -7.08 0.72 3.96
CA SER A 83 -7.61 -0.61 4.27
C SER A 83 -8.99 -0.49 4.91
N PHE A 84 -9.92 -1.35 4.50
CA PHE A 84 -11.20 -1.54 5.16
C PHE A 84 -11.03 -2.56 6.28
N LEU A 85 -11.20 -2.16 7.55
CA LEU A 85 -10.74 -2.98 8.68
C LEU A 85 -11.55 -4.26 8.89
N ASP A 86 -12.77 -4.33 8.39
CA ASP A 86 -13.63 -5.52 8.51
C ASP A 86 -13.28 -6.63 7.49
N CYS A 87 -12.53 -6.30 6.42
CA CYS A 87 -12.24 -7.27 5.35
C CYS A 87 -10.84 -7.19 4.73
N MET A 88 -10.01 -6.23 5.14
CA MET A 88 -8.64 -5.99 4.64
C MET A 88 -8.51 -5.70 3.13
N HIS A 89 -9.62 -5.41 2.45
CA HIS A 89 -9.57 -4.93 1.07
C HIS A 89 -9.05 -3.49 1.02
N LEU A 90 -8.32 -3.19 -0.06
CA LEU A 90 -7.61 -1.93 -0.26
C LEU A 90 -8.27 -1.09 -1.35
N SER A 91 -8.22 0.23 -1.20
CA SER A 91 -8.59 1.20 -2.24
C SER A 91 -7.73 2.47 -2.12
N CYS A 92 -7.74 3.34 -3.13
CA CYS A 92 -7.20 4.69 -2.96
C CYS A 92 -8.04 5.45 -1.93
N GLY A 93 -7.42 6.25 -1.07
CA GLY A 93 -8.16 7.01 -0.06
C GLY A 93 -9.23 7.95 -0.66
N ALA A 94 -8.93 8.56 -1.82
CA ALA A 94 -9.90 9.38 -2.55
C ALA A 94 -11.12 8.57 -3.05
N CYS A 95 -10.90 7.34 -3.51
CA CYS A 95 -11.98 6.45 -3.94
C CYS A 95 -12.81 5.96 -2.76
N ALA A 96 -12.18 5.68 -1.62
CA ALA A 96 -12.88 5.30 -0.38
C ALA A 96 -13.81 6.41 0.10
N VAL A 97 -13.33 7.66 0.16
CA VAL A 97 -14.15 8.82 0.55
C VAL A 97 -15.38 8.95 -0.35
N GLU A 98 -15.21 8.80 -1.65
CA GLU A 98 -16.32 8.90 -2.60
C GLU A 98 -17.31 7.73 -2.48
N TRP A 99 -16.81 6.51 -2.31
CA TRP A 99 -17.65 5.32 -2.14
C TRP A 99 -18.45 5.35 -0.84
N PHE A 100 -17.79 5.59 0.28
CA PHE A 100 -18.40 5.57 1.61
C PHE A 100 -19.31 6.78 1.91
N SER A 101 -19.33 7.77 1.01
CA SER A 101 -20.36 8.82 1.03
C SER A 101 -21.75 8.32 0.61
N LYS A 102 -21.85 7.11 0.02
CA LYS A 102 -23.10 6.56 -0.56
C LYS A 102 -23.41 5.12 -0.15
N SER A 103 -22.47 4.43 0.49
CA SER A 103 -22.56 3.01 0.82
C SER A 103 -21.76 2.74 2.09
N ASP A 104 -22.12 1.74 2.85
CA ASP A 104 -21.37 1.21 4.00
C ASP A 104 -20.71 -0.15 3.70
N THR A 105 -20.85 -0.66 2.47
CA THR A 105 -20.33 -1.97 2.08
C THR A 105 -19.03 -1.88 1.30
N CYS A 106 -18.16 -2.88 1.44
CA CYS A 106 -16.94 -2.99 0.66
C CYS A 106 -17.26 -3.20 -0.84
N PRO A 107 -16.67 -2.42 -1.77
CA PRO A 107 -16.88 -2.59 -3.21
C PRO A 107 -16.37 -3.94 -3.76
N GLN A 108 -15.46 -4.61 -3.05
CA GLN A 108 -14.84 -5.87 -3.50
C GLN A 108 -15.60 -7.11 -2.99
N CYS A 109 -15.99 -7.13 -1.71
CA CYS A 109 -16.62 -8.31 -1.10
C CYS A 109 -18.02 -8.08 -0.53
N ARG A 110 -18.55 -6.85 -0.62
CA ARG A 110 -19.89 -6.46 -0.15
C ARG A 110 -20.15 -6.61 1.36
N LYS A 111 -19.14 -6.96 2.17
CA LYS A 111 -19.25 -6.92 3.63
C LYS A 111 -19.43 -5.47 4.12
N VAL A 112 -20.22 -5.27 5.17
CA VAL A 112 -20.32 -3.99 5.87
C VAL A 112 -18.94 -3.61 6.42
N VAL A 113 -18.57 -2.34 6.27
CA VAL A 113 -17.32 -1.75 6.74
C VAL A 113 -17.65 -0.67 7.76
N HIS A 114 -17.08 -0.79 8.95
CA HIS A 114 -17.24 0.18 10.03
C HIS A 114 -16.08 1.15 10.10
N ASN A 115 -14.89 0.68 9.74
CA ASN A 115 -13.67 1.45 9.92
C ASN A 115 -12.77 1.36 8.68
N VAL A 116 -12.18 2.50 8.32
CA VAL A 116 -11.21 2.63 7.23
C VAL A 116 -9.97 3.31 7.78
N SER A 117 -8.80 2.75 7.48
CA SER A 117 -7.52 3.29 7.96
C SER A 117 -6.50 3.41 6.84
N TYR A 118 -5.65 4.43 6.91
CA TYR A 118 -4.52 4.60 6.01
C TYR A 118 -3.52 3.44 6.17
N ASN A 119 -3.11 2.83 5.06
CA ASN A 119 -2.16 1.73 5.07
C ASN A 119 -0.77 2.20 4.59
N HIS A 120 0.05 2.63 5.54
CA HIS A 120 1.40 3.12 5.26
C HIS A 120 2.34 2.02 4.71
N HIS A 121 2.13 0.75 5.06
CA HIS A 121 2.90 -0.36 4.52
C HIS A 121 2.62 -0.56 3.04
N THR A 122 1.34 -0.62 2.64
CA THR A 122 0.97 -0.70 1.22
C THR A 122 1.46 0.52 0.46
N ALA A 123 1.42 1.73 1.05
CA ALA A 123 1.96 2.93 0.42
C ALA A 123 3.45 2.79 0.10
N GLY A 124 4.27 2.28 1.04
CA GLY A 124 5.69 2.03 0.80
C GLY A 124 5.96 0.95 -0.25
N VAL A 125 5.13 -0.11 -0.29
CA VAL A 125 5.23 -1.15 -1.32
C VAL A 125 4.86 -0.60 -2.70
N VAL A 126 3.84 0.25 -2.78
CA VAL A 126 3.44 0.91 -4.04
C VAL A 126 4.53 1.85 -4.54
N GLU A 127 5.19 2.60 -3.65
CA GLU A 127 6.35 3.43 -4.00
C GLU A 127 7.50 2.58 -4.54
N ALA A 128 7.83 1.48 -3.87
CA ALA A 128 8.85 0.55 -4.36
C ALA A 128 8.47 -0.05 -5.72
N PHE A 129 7.22 -0.44 -5.90
CA PHE A 129 6.69 -0.97 -7.15
C PHE A 129 6.83 0.02 -8.32
N GLN A 130 6.51 1.30 -8.10
CA GLN A 130 6.68 2.36 -9.11
C GLN A 130 8.15 2.59 -9.47
N ASN A 131 9.05 2.53 -8.47
CA ASN A 131 10.49 2.72 -8.67
C ASN A 131 11.17 1.54 -9.39
N LEU A 132 10.67 0.32 -9.19
CA LEU A 132 11.22 -0.90 -9.78
C LEU A 132 10.79 -1.10 -11.24
N LEU A 133 9.66 -0.52 -11.66
CA LEU A 133 9.11 -0.69 -13.01
C LEU A 133 8.89 0.64 -13.76
N PRO A 134 9.93 1.51 -13.89
CA PRO A 134 9.79 2.81 -14.52
C PRO A 134 9.46 2.68 -16.02
N GLY A 135 8.35 3.29 -16.45
CA GLY A 135 7.95 3.35 -17.86
C GLY A 135 7.21 2.12 -18.41
N SER A 136 6.95 1.12 -17.57
CA SER A 136 5.97 0.08 -17.91
C SER A 136 4.56 0.62 -17.65
N SER A 137 3.57 0.19 -18.45
CA SER A 137 2.15 0.50 -18.21
C SER A 137 1.63 0.03 -16.85
N ALA A 138 2.44 -0.74 -16.11
CA ALA A 138 2.22 -1.16 -14.74
C ALA A 138 2.48 -0.05 -13.70
N GLY A 139 3.30 0.97 -14.02
CA GLY A 139 3.74 2.01 -13.07
C GLY A 139 2.75 3.14 -12.78
N GLY A 140 1.55 3.12 -13.39
CA GLY A 140 0.50 4.12 -13.20
C GLY A 140 0.79 5.45 -13.91
N ASP A 141 0.11 5.68 -15.04
CA ASP A 141 0.29 6.86 -15.91
C ASP A 141 -0.31 8.18 -15.38
N ARG A 142 -0.58 8.27 -14.07
CA ARG A 142 -1.27 9.44 -13.52
C ARG A 142 -0.44 10.69 -13.63
N THR A 143 -1.06 11.72 -14.18
CA THR A 143 -0.52 13.07 -14.21
C THR A 143 -0.48 13.69 -12.82
N ILE A 144 0.39 14.69 -12.65
CA ILE A 144 0.47 15.47 -11.40
C ILE A 144 -0.89 16.13 -11.07
N ALA A 145 -1.65 16.54 -12.09
CA ALA A 145 -2.97 17.13 -11.92
C ALA A 145 -3.97 16.12 -11.32
N GLU A 146 -3.98 14.88 -11.81
CA GLU A 146 -4.84 13.80 -11.28
C GLU A 146 -4.46 13.43 -9.84
N LEU A 147 -3.16 13.28 -9.56
CA LEU A 147 -2.68 13.03 -8.20
C LEU A 147 -3.10 14.16 -7.24
N THR A 148 -3.03 15.41 -7.70
CA THR A 148 -3.47 16.58 -6.93
C THR A 148 -4.98 16.54 -6.66
N ALA A 149 -5.79 16.21 -7.67
CA ALA A 149 -7.24 16.10 -7.54
C ALA A 149 -7.67 14.96 -6.61
N MET A 150 -6.93 13.86 -6.57
CA MET A 150 -7.20 12.80 -5.58
C MET A 150 -6.80 13.24 -4.17
N ARG A 151 -5.65 13.89 -4.02
CA ARG A 151 -5.17 14.41 -2.73
C ARG A 151 -5.98 15.60 -2.19
N SER A 152 -6.78 16.25 -3.02
CA SER A 152 -7.78 17.22 -2.55
C SER A 152 -9.00 16.57 -1.92
N LYS A 153 -9.31 15.30 -2.26
CA LYS A 153 -10.42 14.54 -1.68
C LYS A 153 -10.02 13.84 -0.37
N TYR A 154 -8.78 13.35 -0.30
CA TYR A 154 -8.28 12.59 0.84
C TYR A 154 -6.81 12.91 1.12
N ARG A 155 -6.44 12.99 2.39
CA ARG A 155 -5.05 13.07 2.85
C ARG A 155 -4.71 11.87 3.74
N PRO A 156 -3.50 11.29 3.64
CA PRO A 156 -3.06 10.25 4.56
C PRO A 156 -3.32 10.62 6.03
N GLY A 157 -4.01 9.73 6.76
CA GLY A 157 -4.39 9.95 8.16
C GLY A 157 -5.72 10.69 8.37
N GLN A 158 -6.37 11.20 7.32
CA GLN A 158 -7.73 11.72 7.41
C GLN A 158 -8.72 10.58 7.71
N VAL A 159 -9.67 10.84 8.61
CA VAL A 159 -10.77 9.92 8.89
C VAL A 159 -11.73 9.88 7.69
N VAL A 160 -12.03 8.68 7.20
CA VAL A 160 -13.06 8.47 6.17
C VAL A 160 -14.39 8.24 6.87
N VAL A 161 -15.37 9.12 6.63
CA VAL A 161 -16.71 9.01 7.19
C VAL A 161 -17.53 8.05 6.34
N ILE A 162 -18.16 7.07 6.99
CA ILE A 162 -19.06 6.10 6.36
C ILE A 162 -20.49 6.52 6.67
N GLN A 163 -21.26 6.85 5.64
CA GLN A 163 -22.68 7.13 5.83
C GLN A 163 -23.45 5.82 5.90
N LYS A 164 -24.09 5.55 7.06
CA LYS A 164 -25.11 4.51 7.15
C LYS A 164 -26.36 4.98 6.39
N PRO A 165 -27.00 4.14 5.55
CA PRO A 165 -28.33 4.45 5.03
C PRO A 165 -29.29 4.62 6.21
N ALA A 166 -30.16 5.63 6.13
CA ALA A 166 -30.95 6.13 7.25
C ALA A 166 -32.06 5.18 7.78
N ASP A 167 -32.19 3.98 7.21
CA ASP A 167 -33.41 3.17 7.34
C ASP A 167 -33.18 1.76 7.92
N LEU A 168 -32.20 1.58 8.81
CA LEU A 168 -32.11 0.39 9.65
C LEU A 168 -32.34 0.78 11.11
N ASP A 169 -33.61 0.88 11.46
CA ASP A 169 -34.09 0.88 12.83
C ASP A 169 -33.84 -0.52 13.42
N ASP A 170 -32.65 -0.72 14.00
CA ASP A 170 -32.38 -1.89 14.85
C ASP A 170 -33.14 -1.71 16.18
N GLU A 171 -34.47 -1.81 16.13
CA GLU A 171 -35.33 -2.04 17.29
C GLU A 171 -35.16 -3.51 17.72
N TYR A 172 -34.05 -3.80 18.38
CA TYR A 172 -33.95 -4.96 19.26
C TYR A 172 -34.19 -4.47 20.69
N ASP A 173 -35.47 -4.40 21.05
CA ASP A 173 -35.89 -4.31 22.45
C ASP A 173 -35.47 -5.62 23.14
N GLU A 174 -34.33 -5.61 23.82
CA GLU A 174 -34.14 -6.54 24.93
C GLU A 174 -35.04 -6.06 26.07
N GLU A 175 -36.28 -6.53 26.07
CA GLU A 175 -37.13 -6.56 27.24
C GLU A 175 -36.43 -7.43 28.29
N PHE A 176 -35.53 -6.80 29.06
CA PHE A 176 -34.89 -7.38 30.23
C PHE A 176 -36.00 -7.54 31.28
N THR A 177 -36.69 -8.67 31.24
CA THR A 177 -37.66 -9.03 32.27
C THR A 177 -36.94 -9.13 33.60
N ASP A 178 -37.21 -8.17 34.47
CA ASP A 178 -36.83 -8.13 35.88
C ASP A 178 -37.39 -9.37 36.60
N TYR A 179 -36.57 -10.42 36.70
CA TYR A 179 -36.87 -11.57 37.55
C TYR A 179 -36.50 -11.23 39.00
N THR A 180 -37.41 -10.58 39.70
CA THR A 180 -37.38 -10.44 41.16
C THR A 180 -37.66 -11.80 41.80
N GLY A 181 -36.60 -12.59 42.00
CA GLY A 181 -36.63 -13.82 42.79
C GLY A 181 -36.11 -13.54 44.21
N GLU A 182 -36.99 -13.11 45.11
CA GLU A 182 -36.70 -13.08 46.55
C GLU A 182 -36.79 -14.50 47.16
N ASP A 183 -35.66 -14.93 47.73
CA ASP A 183 -35.46 -15.63 49.01
C ASP A 183 -35.74 -17.15 49.22
N MET A 184 -34.93 -17.71 50.13
CA MET A 184 -34.84 -19.04 50.77
C MET A 184 -34.00 -20.12 50.05
N SER A 185 -33.01 -20.76 50.66
CA SER A 185 -32.49 -20.74 52.04
C SER A 185 -31.18 -21.55 52.11
N GLU A 186 -30.27 -21.10 52.96
CA GLU A 186 -29.18 -21.82 53.66
C GLU A 186 -28.98 -23.32 53.33
N LEU A 187 -27.81 -23.64 52.76
CA LEU A 187 -27.09 -24.89 53.05
C LEU A 187 -25.61 -24.58 53.22
N ASP A 188 -25.19 -24.73 54.47
CA ASP A 188 -23.85 -24.84 55.00
C ASP A 188 -23.10 -26.06 54.42
N GLY A 189 -21.83 -25.86 54.08
CA GLY A 189 -21.00 -26.91 53.49
C GLY A 189 -19.58 -26.42 53.26
N GLU A 190 -18.81 -26.43 54.33
CA GLU A 190 -17.38 -26.13 54.42
C GLU A 190 -16.56 -26.92 53.38
N ASN A 191 -15.72 -26.24 52.60
CA ASN A 191 -14.47 -26.86 52.12
C ASN A 191 -13.39 -25.81 51.88
N GLU A 192 -12.26 -26.04 52.54
CA GLU A 192 -11.18 -25.11 52.77
C GLU A 192 -10.27 -24.92 51.55
N GLY A 193 -9.85 -23.67 51.33
CA GLY A 193 -8.46 -23.32 51.08
C GLY A 193 -7.80 -23.78 49.78
N VAL A 194 -7.94 -22.99 48.72
CA VAL A 194 -6.84 -22.82 47.74
C VAL A 194 -6.55 -21.33 47.60
N GLN A 195 -5.43 -20.93 48.19
CA GLN A 195 -4.84 -19.60 48.04
C GLN A 195 -4.22 -19.46 46.65
N SER A 196 -4.68 -18.51 45.84
CA SER A 196 -3.83 -17.91 44.80
C SER A 196 -3.93 -16.40 44.91
N SER A 197 -2.98 -15.84 45.65
CA SER A 197 -2.70 -14.42 45.74
C SER A 197 -2.50 -13.82 44.35
N VAL A 198 -3.31 -12.81 44.06
CA VAL A 198 -3.02 -11.79 43.04
C VAL A 198 -1.73 -11.08 43.42
N ASN A 199 -0.68 -11.24 42.61
CA ASN A 199 0.49 -10.38 42.67
C ASN A 199 0.38 -9.33 41.56
N THR A 200 -0.14 -8.17 41.92
CA THR A 200 0.06 -6.92 41.20
C THR A 200 1.45 -6.38 41.55
N ASP A 201 2.52 -6.88 40.92
CA ASP A 201 3.87 -6.30 41.03
C ASP A 201 4.81 -6.82 39.93
N LEU A 202 4.47 -6.57 38.66
CA LEU A 202 5.46 -6.62 37.57
C LEU A 202 5.21 -5.54 36.50
N ALA A 203 4.88 -4.35 36.97
CA ALA A 203 5.17 -3.12 36.23
C ALA A 203 6.37 -2.48 36.94
N ILE A 204 7.37 -2.03 36.17
CA ILE A 204 8.68 -1.47 36.60
C ILE A 204 9.80 -2.53 36.67
N ALA A 205 10.19 -3.10 35.53
CA ALA A 205 11.53 -3.71 35.35
C ALA A 205 11.96 -3.89 33.87
N MET A 206 11.51 -3.04 32.93
CA MET A 206 11.94 -3.12 31.52
C MET A 206 12.25 -1.76 30.87
N VAL A 207 12.64 -0.76 31.66
CA VAL A 207 13.12 0.55 31.14
C VAL A 207 14.65 0.69 31.22
N GLU A 208 15.40 -0.29 31.74
CA GLU A 208 16.87 -0.20 31.86
C GLU A 208 17.59 -1.34 31.13
N SER A 209 17.32 -1.52 29.84
CA SER A 209 18.16 -2.36 28.96
C SER A 209 18.42 -1.75 27.57
N VAL A 210 18.10 -0.46 27.37
CA VAL A 210 18.47 0.31 26.16
C VAL A 210 19.68 1.23 26.41
N GLN A 211 20.37 1.07 27.54
CA GLN A 211 21.52 1.92 27.87
C GLN A 211 22.81 1.14 28.14
N GLU A 212 23.03 0.05 27.41
CA GLU A 212 24.35 -0.56 27.32
C GLU A 212 24.58 -1.11 25.90
N ARG A 213 25.06 -0.27 24.96
CA ARG A 213 25.95 -0.61 23.83
C ARG A 213 26.12 0.53 22.84
#